data_AF-A0A9D8AKB3-F1
#
_entry.id   AF-A0A9D8AKB3-F1
#
_cell.length_a   1.000
_cell.length_b   1.000
_cell.length_c   1.000
_cell.angle_alpha   90.00
_cell.angle_beta   90.00
_cell.angle_gamma   90.00
#
_symmetry.space_group_name_H-M   'P 1'
#
loop_
_entity.id
_entity.type
_entity.pdbx_description
1 polymer ?
#
loop_
_entity_poly.entity_id
_entity_poly.type
_entity_poly.pdbx_seq_one_letter_code
_entity_poly.pdbx_strand_id
1 'polypeptide(L)' 'MFPTWWNWELELTSHLEKRMVDRDFSEIDLRIMLENASVCIRDKVEGRWMIKTKYNRKKWEMIVEPDF' A
#
# COMPACT_ATOMS: atom_id res chain seq x y z
N MET A 1 4.30 -12.23 9.64
CA MET A 1 3.24 -11.62 10.46
C MET A 1 3.17 -10.15 10.08
N PHE A 2 1.97 -9.61 9.81
CA PHE A 2 1.80 -8.19 9.52
C PHE A 2 1.74 -7.37 10.82
N PRO A 3 2.08 -6.07 10.77
CA PRO A 3 1.96 -5.19 11.93
C PRO A 3 0.53 -5.09 12.47
N THR A 4 0.36 -4.71 13.74
CA THR A 4 -0.95 -4.65 14.41
C THR A 4 -1.89 -3.61 13.81
N TRP A 5 -1.34 -2.55 13.21
CA TRP A 5 -2.09 -1.48 12.54
C TRP A 5 -2.56 -1.84 11.12
N TRP A 6 -2.29 -3.07 10.64
CA TRP A 6 -2.64 -3.47 9.27
C TRP A 6 -4.13 -3.39 8.91
N ASN A 7 -5.00 -3.53 9.91
CA ASN A 7 -6.46 -3.51 9.72
C ASN A 7 -7.09 -2.14 9.96
N TRP A 8 -6.29 -1.07 9.96
CA TRP A 8 -6.79 0.30 10.13
C TRP A 8 -7.46 0.81 8.85
N GLU A 9 -8.23 1.89 9.02
CA GLU A 9 -8.85 2.60 7.89
C GLU A 9 -7.77 3.21 6.99
N LEU A 10 -7.98 3.18 5.68
CA LEU A 10 -7.04 3.70 4.71
C LEU A 10 -7.41 5.13 4.35
N GLU A 11 -6.50 6.06 4.61
CA GLU A 11 -6.59 7.42 4.07
C GLU A 11 -5.83 7.51 2.75
N LEU A 12 -6.52 7.96 1.69
CA LEU A 12 -5.90 8.15 0.37
C LEU A 12 -5.28 9.53 0.29
N THR A 13 -3.96 9.59 0.15
CA THR A 13 -3.25 10.85 -0.06
C THR A 13 -3.46 11.38 -1.48
N SER A 14 -3.40 12.70 -1.68
CA SER A 14 -3.47 13.31 -3.02
C SER A 14 -2.38 12.78 -3.97
N HIS A 15 -1.23 12.35 -3.42
CA HIS A 15 -0.20 11.68 -4.21
C HIS A 15 -0.68 10.33 -4.73
N LEU A 16 -1.31 9.52 -3.88
CA LEU A 16 -1.84 8.22 -4.25
C LEU A 16 -2.95 8.35 -5.30
N GLU A 17 -3.88 9.29 -5.13
CA GLU A 17 -4.95 9.57 -6.10
C GLU A 17 -4.39 9.90 -7.49
N LYS A 18 -3.35 10.74 -7.55
CA LYS A 18 -2.66 11.00 -8.82
C LYS A 18 -2.07 9.73 -9.42
N ARG A 19 -1.49 8.84 -8.61
CA ARG A 19 -0.94 7.56 -9.09
C ARG A 19 -2.00 6.58 -9.55
N MET A 20 -3.18 6.59 -8.92
CA MET A 20 -4.34 5.79 -9.35
C MET A 20 -4.75 6.14 -10.77
N VAL A 21 -4.81 7.44 -11.10
CA VAL A 21 -5.07 7.91 -12.46
C VAL A 21 -3.90 7.58 -13.40
N ASP A 22 -2.66 7.93 -13.02
CA ASP A 22 -1.48 7.73 -13.88
C ASP A 22 -1.22 6.26 -14.23
N ARG A 23 -1.59 5.33 -13.32
CA ARG A 23 -1.28 3.91 -13.42
C ARG A 23 -2.52 3.03 -13.57
N ASP A 24 -3.68 3.64 -13.76
CA ASP A 24 -4.96 3.00 -14.04
C ASP A 24 -5.32 1.89 -13.03
N PHE A 25 -5.45 2.26 -11.75
CA PHE A 25 -5.96 1.36 -10.71
C PHE A 25 -6.93 2.09 -9.79
N SER A 26 -7.95 1.37 -9.33
CA SER A 26 -9.00 1.86 -8.44
C SER A 26 -8.69 1.60 -6.97
N GLU A 27 -9.51 2.16 -6.06
CA GLU A 27 -9.41 1.84 -4.63
C GLU A 27 -9.70 0.35 -4.36
N ILE A 28 -10.61 -0.26 -5.14
CA ILE A 28 -10.88 -1.70 -5.06
C ILE A 28 -9.61 -2.50 -5.39
N ASP A 29 -8.88 -2.08 -6.43
CA ASP A 29 -7.60 -2.72 -6.79
C ASP A 29 -6.54 -2.54 -5.70
N LEU A 30 -6.49 -1.38 -5.05
CA LEU A 30 -5.62 -1.12 -3.90
C LEU A 30 -5.93 -2.08 -2.73
N ARG A 31 -7.22 -2.31 -2.44
CA ARG A 31 -7.64 -3.26 -1.40
C ARG A 31 -7.21 -4.69 -1.75
N ILE A 32 -7.44 -5.12 -2.99
CA ILE A 32 -6.97 -6.43 -3.49
C ILE A 32 -5.45 -6.54 -3.40
N MET A 33 -4.72 -5.48 -3.74
CA MET A 33 -3.26 -5.40 -3.62
C MET A 33 -2.81 -5.59 -2.16
N LEU A 34 -3.47 -4.94 -1.20
CA LEU A 34 -3.16 -5.08 0.22
C LEU A 34 -3.51 -6.48 0.75
N GLU A 35 -4.65 -7.05 0.37
CA GLU A 35 -5.04 -8.42 0.72
C GLU A 35 -4.03 -9.47 0.23
N ASN A 36 -3.46 -9.25 -0.97
CA ASN A 36 -2.44 -10.11 -1.56
C ASN A 36 -1.00 -9.71 -1.18
N ALA A 37 -0.83 -8.82 -0.18
CA ALA A 37 0.48 -8.42 0.27
C ALA A 37 1.28 -9.65 0.75
N SER A 38 2.52 -9.71 0.31
CA SER A 38 3.45 -10.79 0.67
C SER A 38 4.47 -10.35 1.72
N VAL A 39 4.75 -9.05 1.80
CA VAL A 39 5.77 -8.46 2.66
C VAL A 39 5.31 -7.09 3.11
N CYS A 40 5.56 -6.76 4.37
CA CYS A 40 5.51 -5.41 4.92
C CYS A 40 6.78 -5.20 5.75
N ILE A 41 7.60 -4.21 5.36
CA ILE A 41 8.89 -3.90 6.01
C ILE A 41 9.03 -2.41 6.23
N ARG A 42 9.83 -2.00 7.21
CA ARG A 42 10.17 -0.59 7.41
C ARG A 42 10.89 -0.04 6.17
N ASP A 43 10.51 1.15 5.76
CA ASP A 43 11.22 1.90 4.71
C ASP A 43 12.46 2.60 5.29
N LYS A 44 13.32 3.12 4.41
CA LYS A 44 14.47 3.93 4.81
C LYS A 44 14.08 5.27 5.45
N VAL A 45 12.87 5.76 5.16
CA VAL A 45 12.31 6.95 5.80
C VAL A 45 11.56 6.53 7.05
N GLU A 46 11.85 7.19 8.17
CA GLU A 46 11.19 6.93 9.45
C GLU A 46 9.66 7.14 9.35
N GLY A 47 8.90 6.33 10.08
CA GLY A 47 7.43 6.33 10.03
C GLY A 47 6.82 5.60 8.83
N ARG A 48 7.62 5.27 7.80
CA ARG A 48 7.12 4.64 6.57
C ARG A 48 7.36 3.14 6.53
N TRP A 49 6.43 2.44 5.87
CA TRP A 49 6.52 1.01 5.61
C TRP A 49 6.29 0.73 4.14
N MET A 50 7.11 -0.16 3.58
CA MET A 50 6.98 -0.65 2.22
C MET A 50 6.29 -2.00 2.19
N ILE A 51 5.22 -2.08 1.42
CA ILE A 51 4.43 -3.27 1.15
C ILE A 51 4.79 -3.80 -0.22
N LYS A 52 5.10 -5.11 -0.32
CA LYS A 52 5.28 -5.79 -1.61
C LYS A 52 4.10 -6.68 -1.90
N THR A 53 3.50 -6.48 -3.06
CA THR A 53 2.34 -7.25 -3.54
C THR A 53 2.45 -7.57 -5.02
N LYS A 54 1.56 -8.44 -5.50
CA LYS A 54 1.39 -8.74 -6.92
C LYS A 54 -0.05 -8.46 -7.30
N TYR A 55 -0.23 -7.69 -8.37
CA TYR A 55 -1.53 -7.40 -8.94
C TYR A 55 -1.42 -7.31 -10.47
N ASN A 56 -2.39 -7.89 -11.17
CA ASN A 56 -2.41 -7.98 -12.63
C ASN A 56 -1.07 -8.46 -13.24
N ARG A 57 -0.52 -9.55 -12.67
CA ARG A 57 0.79 -10.15 -13.04
C ARG A 57 2.02 -9.23 -12.87
N LYS A 58 1.85 -8.03 -12.33
CA LYS A 58 2.94 -7.07 -12.03
C LYS A 58 3.26 -7.08 -10.55
N LYS A 59 4.52 -6.82 -10.22
CA LYS A 59 4.96 -6.58 -8.84
C LYS A 59 4.72 -5.12 -8.51
N TRP A 60 4.24 -4.86 -7.30
CA TRP A 60 3.98 -3.53 -6.79
C TRP A 60 4.68 -3.32 -5.47
N GLU A 61 5.16 -2.09 -5.29
CA GLU A 61 5.67 -1.57 -4.02
C GLU A 61 4.77 -0.39 -3.64
N MET A 62 4.18 -0.46 -2.45
CA MET A 62 3.31 0.57 -1.91
C MET A 62 3.93 1.08 -0.61
N ILE A 63 3.82 2.38 -0.37
CA ILE A 63 4.27 3.01 0.87
C ILE A 63 3.04 3.33 1.71
N VAL A 64 3.08 2.94 2.99
CA VAL A 64 2.06 3.28 3.98
C VAL A 64 2.72 3.95 5.19
N GLU A 65 1.97 4.86 5.81
CA GLU A 65 2.39 5.65 6.97
C GLU A 65 1.32 5.43 8.04
N PRO A 66 1.59 4.63 9.09
CA PRO A 66 0.60 4.43 10.15
C PRO A 66 0.57 5.62 11.09
N ASP A 67 -0.63 6.06 11.47
CA ASP A 67 -0.84 7.17 12.40
C ASP A 67 -0.79 6.67 13.86
N PHE A 68 0.38 6.72 14.50
CA PHE A 68 0.57 6.35 15.91
C PHE A 68 0.93 7.54 16.80
#